data_AF-A0A395T9G1-F1
#
_entry.id   AF-A0A395T9G1-F1
#
_cell.length_a   1.000
_cell.length_b   1.000
_cell.length_c   1.000
_cell.angle_alpha   90.00
_cell.angle_beta   90.00
_cell.angle_gamma   90.00
#
_symmetry.space_group_name_H-M   'P 1'
#
loop_
_entity.id
_entity.type
_entity.pdbx_description
1 polymer ?
#
loop_
_entity_poly.entity_id
_entity_poly.type
_entity_poly.pdbx_seq_one_letter_code
_entity_poly.pdbx_strand_id
1 'polypeptide(L)'
;MDSLPLHCIRIAPTVTHSHTVVFLHGRGDNVSNFCNSLHYSRDSQGRTLAEAFPTFRWIFPQAPKRRCASQPNEEWNQWFDVWNVSNFAENEELQAEGLREVVPKIRDILSQEANDLNGRWDKVILMGISMGSATSVHTLFNLDIPIPEKRLGAFIGFSGRCPFAGRTLDQMRNTLRIPSSPTHNDVLKNTPMLLEHCVDDPLVLVEWGRTQREILRGMGATVEWREYGDGGHWFNSPDGIDDVMQFLNALSFPALGKVYAWLVGSHARFSRSIKLVNIARTMSPSLFDESTAAIRTSPQQLPVPFSSSHIGLRHTFLRPMTLLWRIFPLTIRVTAYKLLQRIGRWLYGPSSGSGVQRLPFGLYLKYNSDSDVYVKRCKCKTYGEPLWLDGCGGFQVRLADMNNAVEHDPPVLFRSDVTVSLNEGIEVVVNPFVNMLRLIVLHAMHGDVVEQPSS
;
A
#
# COMPACT_ATOMS: atom_id res chain seq x y z
N MET A 1 -29.77 -23.36 -19.14
CA MET A 1 -28.53 -23.42 -19.93
C MET A 1 -27.40 -23.38 -18.92
N ASP A 2 -26.71 -24.48 -18.72
CA ASP A 2 -25.56 -24.54 -17.82
C ASP A 2 -24.46 -23.67 -18.41
N SER A 3 -24.30 -22.47 -17.87
CA SER A 3 -23.26 -21.55 -18.28
C SER A 3 -21.90 -22.15 -17.91
N LEU A 4 -20.95 -22.14 -18.85
CA LEU A 4 -19.61 -22.68 -18.67
C LEU A 4 -18.95 -22.17 -17.36
N PRO A 5 -18.20 -23.04 -16.67
CA PRO A 5 -17.47 -22.65 -15.46
C PRO A 5 -16.44 -21.56 -15.78
N LEU A 6 -16.07 -20.76 -14.78
CA LEU A 6 -15.03 -19.75 -14.94
C LEU A 6 -13.67 -20.44 -15.12
N HIS A 7 -12.91 -20.02 -16.12
CA HIS A 7 -11.50 -20.37 -16.22
C HIS A 7 -10.76 -19.85 -14.99
N CYS A 8 -9.87 -20.67 -14.41
CA CYS A 8 -9.12 -20.32 -13.21
C CYS A 8 -7.65 -20.70 -13.37
N ILE A 9 -6.74 -19.84 -12.92
CA ILE A 9 -5.37 -20.24 -12.58
C ILE A 9 -5.37 -20.77 -11.15
N ARG A 10 -4.75 -21.94 -10.95
CA ARG A 10 -4.64 -22.59 -9.64
C ARG A 10 -3.17 -22.76 -9.28
N ILE A 11 -2.74 -22.16 -8.17
CA ILE A 11 -1.41 -22.36 -7.59
C ILE A 11 -1.57 -23.35 -6.44
N ALA A 12 -0.95 -24.52 -6.60
CA ALA A 12 -0.98 -25.57 -5.59
C ALA A 12 -0.15 -25.18 -4.37
N PRO A 13 -0.52 -25.64 -3.16
CA PRO A 13 0.33 -25.49 -1.98
C PRO A 13 1.62 -26.30 -2.17
N THR A 14 2.72 -25.84 -1.56
CA THR A 14 4.03 -26.54 -1.63
C THR A 14 4.16 -27.63 -0.56
N VAL A 15 3.26 -27.62 0.42
CA VAL A 15 3.14 -28.61 1.49
C VAL A 15 1.68 -29.08 1.60
N THR A 16 1.33 -29.79 2.67
CA THR A 16 -0.04 -30.25 2.90
C THR A 16 -1.04 -29.09 2.86
N HIS A 17 -2.07 -29.24 2.02
CA HIS A 17 -3.12 -28.26 1.80
C HIS A 17 -3.91 -28.00 3.10
N SER A 18 -3.96 -26.75 3.54
CA SER A 18 -4.64 -26.37 4.78
C SER A 18 -5.79 -25.38 4.59
N HIS A 19 -5.69 -24.48 3.60
CA HIS A 19 -6.67 -23.44 3.28
C HIS A 19 -6.68 -23.17 1.78
N THR A 20 -7.82 -22.74 1.24
CA THR A 20 -7.91 -22.23 -0.14
C THR A 20 -8.27 -20.75 -0.12
N VAL A 21 -7.55 -19.96 -0.91
CA VAL A 21 -7.89 -18.57 -1.23
C VAL A 21 -8.46 -18.50 -2.65
N VAL A 22 -9.65 -17.93 -2.80
CA VAL A 22 -10.23 -17.56 -4.10
C VAL A 22 -10.11 -16.05 -4.26
N PHE A 23 -9.27 -15.57 -5.19
CA PHE A 23 -8.90 -14.16 -5.32
C PHE A 23 -9.32 -13.58 -6.68
N LEU A 24 -10.27 -12.63 -6.65
CA LEU A 24 -10.83 -11.97 -7.83
C LEU A 24 -10.08 -10.68 -8.18
N HIS A 25 -9.65 -10.56 -9.44
CA HIS A 25 -8.94 -9.40 -9.97
C HIS A 25 -9.87 -8.21 -10.30
N GLY A 26 -9.29 -7.04 -10.57
CA GLY A 26 -10.01 -5.80 -10.93
C GLY A 26 -10.53 -5.76 -12.38
N ARG A 27 -11.29 -4.72 -12.72
CA ARG A 27 -11.84 -4.51 -14.08
C ARG A 27 -10.71 -4.34 -15.09
N GLY A 28 -10.82 -5.01 -16.23
CA GLY A 28 -9.91 -4.87 -17.35
C GLY A 28 -8.61 -5.66 -17.25
N ASP A 29 -8.31 -6.22 -16.09
CA ASP A 29 -7.16 -7.11 -15.91
C ASP A 29 -7.43 -8.52 -16.49
N ASN A 30 -6.41 -9.35 -16.56
CA ASN A 30 -6.56 -10.79 -16.79
C ASN A 30 -5.81 -11.56 -15.72
N VAL A 31 -6.24 -12.80 -15.49
CA VAL A 31 -5.76 -13.66 -14.44
C VAL A 31 -4.24 -13.85 -14.48
N SER A 32 -3.64 -13.96 -15.67
CA SER A 32 -2.19 -14.13 -15.81
C SER A 32 -1.42 -12.87 -15.38
N ASN A 33 -1.88 -11.70 -15.84
CA ASN A 33 -1.29 -10.41 -15.46
C ASN A 33 -1.47 -10.13 -13.96
N PHE A 34 -2.65 -10.43 -13.41
CA PHE A 34 -2.94 -10.28 -12.00
C PHE A 34 -2.04 -11.18 -11.13
N CYS A 35 -1.91 -12.46 -11.47
CA CYS A 35 -0.99 -13.37 -10.76
C CYS A 35 0.45 -12.84 -10.79
N ASN A 36 0.91 -12.35 -11.95
CA ASN A 36 2.26 -11.81 -12.09
C ASN A 36 2.47 -10.53 -11.28
N SER A 37 1.47 -9.65 -11.20
CA SER A 37 1.58 -8.37 -10.49
C SER A 37 1.63 -8.56 -8.96
N LEU A 38 1.05 -9.64 -8.44
CA LEU A 38 1.14 -9.98 -7.02
C LEU A 38 2.59 -10.24 -6.54
N HIS A 39 3.53 -10.58 -7.43
CA HIS A 39 4.95 -10.74 -7.07
C HIS A 39 5.63 -9.45 -6.60
N TYR A 40 5.06 -8.30 -6.96
CA TYR A 40 5.55 -6.98 -6.55
C TYR A 40 4.94 -6.50 -5.23
N SER A 41 3.90 -7.16 -4.74
CA SER A 41 3.24 -6.81 -3.47
C SER A 41 3.80 -7.68 -2.37
N ARG A 42 4.70 -7.12 -1.56
CA ARG A 42 5.48 -7.85 -0.56
C ARG A 42 5.25 -7.31 0.84
N ASP A 43 5.42 -8.17 1.82
CA ASP A 43 5.45 -7.82 3.24
C ASP A 43 6.76 -7.09 3.59
N SER A 44 6.89 -6.61 4.82
CA SER A 44 8.11 -5.92 5.29
C SER A 44 9.35 -6.84 5.32
N GLN A 45 9.17 -8.16 5.24
CA GLN A 45 10.24 -9.15 5.14
C GLN A 45 10.58 -9.50 3.68
N GLY A 46 9.93 -8.86 2.71
CA GLY A 46 10.14 -9.10 1.29
C GLY A 46 9.51 -10.39 0.77
N ARG A 47 8.51 -10.96 1.44
CA ARG A 47 7.76 -12.15 1.01
C ARG A 47 6.45 -11.75 0.34
N THR A 48 6.07 -12.48 -0.69
CA THR A 48 4.71 -12.45 -1.23
C THR A 48 3.74 -13.21 -0.32
N LEU A 49 2.43 -12.99 -0.50
CA LEU A 49 1.40 -13.74 0.24
C LEU A 49 1.52 -15.26 0.03
N ALA A 50 1.79 -15.71 -1.19
CA ALA A 50 1.96 -17.14 -1.48
C ALA A 50 3.19 -17.75 -0.79
N GLU A 51 4.30 -17.00 -0.69
CA GLU A 51 5.50 -17.43 0.02
C GLU A 51 5.29 -17.47 1.54
N ALA A 52 4.51 -16.56 2.11
CA ALA A 52 4.20 -16.54 3.54
C ALA A 52 3.22 -17.65 3.97
N PHE A 53 2.38 -18.14 3.05
CA PHE A 53 1.40 -19.20 3.31
C PHE A 53 1.60 -20.42 2.39
N PRO A 54 2.69 -21.20 2.57
CA PRO A 54 3.02 -22.34 1.69
C PRO A 54 1.99 -23.49 1.74
N THR A 55 1.18 -23.55 2.79
CA THR A 55 0.10 -24.55 2.93
C THR A 55 -1.20 -24.16 2.20
N PHE A 56 -1.27 -22.94 1.66
CA PHE A 56 -2.48 -22.43 1.03
C PHE A 56 -2.50 -22.75 -0.46
N ARG A 57 -3.66 -23.16 -0.96
CA ARG A 57 -3.96 -23.18 -2.39
C ARG A 57 -4.49 -21.80 -2.79
N TRP A 58 -4.04 -21.27 -3.92
CA TRP A 58 -4.53 -20.01 -4.46
C TRP A 58 -5.25 -20.24 -5.77
N ILE A 59 -6.45 -19.69 -5.90
CA ILE A 59 -7.31 -19.83 -7.07
C ILE A 59 -7.67 -18.43 -7.54
N PHE A 60 -7.38 -18.18 -8.81
CA PHE A 60 -7.62 -16.90 -9.45
C PHE A 60 -8.60 -17.12 -10.59
N PRO A 61 -9.90 -16.85 -10.40
CA PRO A 61 -10.89 -16.94 -11.47
C PRO A 61 -10.70 -15.78 -12.47
N GLN A 62 -10.88 -16.06 -13.76
CA GLN A 62 -10.84 -15.08 -14.84
C GLN A 62 -12.23 -14.46 -15.04
N ALA A 63 -12.33 -13.14 -14.96
CA ALA A 63 -13.56 -12.43 -15.31
C ALA A 63 -13.92 -12.66 -16.78
N PRO A 64 -15.21 -12.87 -17.13
CA PRO A 64 -15.63 -12.98 -18.52
C PRO A 64 -15.27 -11.74 -19.33
N LYS A 65 -14.93 -11.93 -20.61
CA LYS A 65 -14.74 -10.83 -21.56
C LYS A 65 -16.11 -10.33 -22.03
N ARG A 66 -16.40 -9.05 -21.80
CA ARG A 66 -17.72 -8.44 -22.07
C ARG A 66 -17.57 -7.06 -22.70
N ARG A 67 -18.52 -6.70 -23.56
CA ARG A 67 -18.64 -5.34 -24.10
C ARG A 67 -19.06 -4.36 -23.02
N CYS A 68 -18.53 -3.14 -23.08
CA CYS A 68 -18.99 -2.04 -22.23
C CYS A 68 -20.25 -1.41 -22.85
N ALA A 69 -21.35 -1.29 -22.11
CA ALA A 69 -22.56 -0.67 -22.64
C ALA A 69 -22.37 0.82 -22.95
N SER A 70 -21.57 1.53 -22.15
CA SER A 70 -21.25 2.94 -22.40
C SER A 70 -20.25 3.15 -23.54
N GLN A 71 -19.51 2.11 -23.94
CA GLN A 71 -18.50 2.15 -24.99
C GLN A 71 -18.58 0.87 -25.86
N PRO A 72 -19.53 0.78 -26.81
CA PRO A 72 -19.86 -0.46 -27.50
C PRO A 72 -18.73 -1.11 -28.32
N ASN A 73 -17.70 -0.33 -28.66
CA ASN A 73 -16.52 -0.78 -29.39
C ASN A 73 -15.43 -1.35 -28.48
N GLU A 74 -15.58 -1.25 -27.16
CA GLU A 74 -14.63 -1.76 -26.19
C GLU A 74 -15.11 -3.06 -25.54
N GLU A 75 -14.19 -4.01 -25.41
CA GLU A 75 -14.39 -5.25 -24.66
C GLU A 75 -13.35 -5.36 -23.57
N TRP A 76 -13.81 -5.62 -22.35
CA TRP A 76 -12.97 -5.75 -21.17
C TRP A 76 -13.27 -7.05 -20.45
N ASN A 77 -12.27 -7.61 -19.79
CA ASN A 77 -12.49 -8.64 -18.78
C ASN A 77 -13.10 -7.97 -17.55
N GLN A 78 -14.39 -8.19 -17.30
CA GLN A 78 -15.10 -7.50 -16.23
C GLN A 78 -16.19 -8.36 -15.62
N TRP A 79 -16.30 -8.36 -14.29
CA TRP A 79 -17.27 -9.16 -13.51
C TRP A 79 -18.70 -8.69 -13.65
N PHE A 80 -18.89 -7.42 -14.02
CA PHE A 80 -20.15 -6.81 -14.41
C PHE A 80 -19.87 -5.52 -15.15
N ASP A 81 -20.86 -5.00 -15.87
CA ASP A 81 -20.68 -3.77 -16.65
C ASP A 81 -20.87 -2.52 -15.79
N VAL A 82 -20.09 -1.48 -16.08
CA VAL A 82 -20.17 -0.18 -15.43
C VAL A 82 -20.31 0.88 -16.49
N TRP A 83 -21.43 1.60 -16.43
CA TRP A 83 -21.73 2.71 -17.34
C TRP A 83 -20.77 3.88 -17.17
N ASN A 84 -20.66 4.41 -15.95
CA ASN A 84 -19.83 5.57 -15.63
C ASN A 84 -18.96 5.29 -14.39
N VAL A 85 -17.63 5.35 -14.56
CA VAL A 85 -16.66 5.11 -13.48
C VAL A 85 -16.52 6.30 -12.54
N SER A 86 -16.87 7.51 -12.99
CA SER A 86 -16.90 8.72 -12.16
C SER A 86 -18.20 8.84 -11.35
N ASN A 87 -19.25 8.11 -11.76
CA ASN A 87 -20.53 8.05 -11.06
C ASN A 87 -21.18 6.66 -11.21
N PHE A 88 -20.85 5.76 -10.27
CA PHE A 88 -21.33 4.37 -10.30
C PHE A 88 -22.85 4.21 -10.12
N ALA A 89 -23.56 5.25 -9.69
CA ALA A 89 -25.03 5.23 -9.57
C ALA A 89 -25.73 5.42 -10.93
N GLU A 90 -25.04 5.98 -11.92
CA GLU A 90 -25.60 6.16 -13.26
C GLU A 90 -25.76 4.80 -13.95
N ASN A 91 -26.99 4.46 -14.35
CA ASN A 91 -27.35 3.17 -14.96
C ASN A 91 -26.86 1.95 -14.16
N GLU A 92 -26.92 2.05 -12.82
CA GLU A 92 -26.41 1.02 -11.90
C GLU A 92 -27.01 -0.38 -12.16
N GLU A 93 -28.24 -0.47 -12.66
CA GLU A 93 -28.93 -1.74 -12.96
C GLU A 93 -28.19 -2.63 -13.97
N LEU A 94 -27.34 -2.06 -14.85
CA LEU A 94 -26.50 -2.83 -15.77
C LEU A 94 -25.52 -3.77 -15.03
N GLN A 95 -25.16 -3.42 -13.79
CA GLN A 95 -24.28 -4.25 -12.96
C GLN A 95 -24.96 -5.58 -12.58
N ALA A 96 -26.30 -5.62 -12.52
CA ALA A 96 -27.05 -6.78 -12.04
C ALA A 96 -26.93 -8.00 -12.96
N GLU A 97 -26.85 -7.80 -14.28
CA GLU A 97 -26.74 -8.90 -15.25
C GLU A 97 -25.44 -9.69 -15.06
N GLY A 98 -24.30 -8.97 -15.05
CA GLY A 98 -23.00 -9.60 -14.88
C GLY A 98 -22.84 -10.25 -13.51
N LEU A 99 -23.32 -9.60 -12.44
CA LEU A 99 -23.30 -10.15 -11.08
C LEU A 99 -24.17 -11.41 -10.96
N ARG A 100 -25.39 -11.39 -11.52
CA ARG A 100 -26.29 -12.55 -11.56
C ARG A 100 -25.64 -13.75 -12.25
N GLU A 101 -24.83 -13.50 -13.28
CA GLU A 101 -24.12 -14.55 -14.01
C GLU A 101 -22.94 -15.14 -13.22
N VAL A 102 -22.10 -14.30 -12.61
CA VAL A 102 -20.81 -14.76 -12.03
C VAL A 102 -20.91 -15.22 -10.59
N VAL A 103 -21.81 -14.64 -9.79
CA VAL A 103 -21.93 -14.99 -8.37
C VAL A 103 -22.22 -16.48 -8.16
N PRO A 104 -23.17 -17.13 -8.88
CA PRO A 104 -23.37 -18.57 -8.77
C PRO A 104 -22.10 -19.37 -9.08
N LYS A 105 -21.34 -18.98 -10.12
CA LYS A 105 -20.09 -19.66 -10.50
C LYS A 105 -19.02 -19.55 -9.42
N ILE A 106 -18.92 -18.40 -8.75
CA ILE A 106 -17.99 -18.20 -7.64
C ILE A 106 -18.43 -19.02 -6.42
N ARG A 107 -19.74 -19.08 -6.12
CA ARG A 107 -20.29 -19.96 -5.08
C ARG A 107 -19.94 -21.43 -5.33
N ASP A 108 -19.99 -21.87 -6.58
CA ASP A 108 -19.61 -23.24 -6.95
C ASP A 108 -18.12 -23.49 -6.72
N ILE A 109 -17.25 -22.55 -7.07
CA ILE A 109 -15.81 -22.63 -6.76
C ILE A 109 -15.60 -22.73 -5.24
N LEU A 110 -16.20 -21.85 -4.45
CA LEU A 110 -16.08 -21.89 -2.98
C LEU A 110 -16.56 -23.23 -2.40
N SER A 111 -17.67 -23.77 -2.93
CA SER A 111 -18.23 -25.06 -2.51
C SER A 111 -17.31 -26.23 -2.86
N GLN A 112 -16.73 -26.24 -4.06
CA GLN A 112 -15.77 -27.26 -4.48
C GLN A 112 -14.53 -27.25 -3.59
N GLU A 113 -14.00 -26.07 -3.28
CA GLU A 113 -12.81 -25.96 -2.42
C GLU A 113 -13.08 -26.30 -0.97
N ALA A 114 -14.27 -25.98 -0.45
CA ALA A 114 -14.70 -26.45 0.87
C ALA A 114 -14.78 -27.98 0.89
N ASN A 115 -15.30 -28.62 -0.17
CA ASN A 115 -15.36 -30.08 -0.28
C ASN A 115 -13.97 -30.72 -0.33
N ASP A 116 -13.04 -30.13 -1.08
CA ASP A 116 -11.63 -30.55 -1.11
C ASP A 116 -10.94 -30.43 0.26
N LEU A 117 -11.44 -29.54 1.11
CA LEU A 117 -11.03 -29.36 2.51
C LEU A 117 -11.92 -30.15 3.48
N ASN A 118 -12.56 -31.24 3.04
CA ASN A 118 -13.43 -32.11 3.85
C ASN A 118 -14.63 -31.38 4.47
N GLY A 119 -15.24 -30.46 3.74
CA GLY A 119 -16.39 -29.66 4.17
C GLY A 119 -16.03 -28.48 5.07
N ARG A 120 -14.74 -28.14 5.22
CA ARG A 120 -14.26 -27.06 6.09
C ARG A 120 -14.34 -25.69 5.41
N TRP A 121 -15.53 -25.10 5.44
CA TRP A 121 -15.78 -23.74 4.94
C TRP A 121 -14.99 -22.66 5.69
N ASP A 122 -14.68 -22.89 6.98
CA ASP A 122 -13.82 -22.02 7.79
C ASP A 122 -12.34 -21.99 7.33
N LYS A 123 -11.99 -22.78 6.31
CA LYS A 123 -10.68 -22.84 5.67
C LYS A 123 -10.69 -22.30 4.23
N VAL A 124 -11.84 -21.83 3.75
CA VAL A 124 -11.98 -21.17 2.45
C VAL A 124 -12.02 -19.65 2.66
N ILE A 125 -11.18 -18.91 1.96
CA ILE A 125 -11.04 -17.47 2.06
C ILE A 125 -11.42 -16.85 0.70
N LEU A 126 -12.28 -15.83 0.73
CA LEU A 126 -12.63 -15.05 -0.46
C LEU A 126 -11.86 -13.73 -0.44
N MET A 127 -11.20 -13.39 -1.53
CA MET A 127 -10.46 -12.14 -1.68
C MET A 127 -10.84 -11.43 -2.97
N GLY A 128 -10.74 -10.11 -2.99
CA GLY A 128 -10.95 -9.36 -4.22
C GLY A 128 -10.37 -7.96 -4.17
N ILE A 129 -9.89 -7.46 -5.32
CA ILE A 129 -9.47 -6.07 -5.50
C ILE A 129 -10.41 -5.35 -6.45
N SER A 130 -10.74 -4.08 -6.15
CA SER A 130 -11.54 -3.23 -7.04
C SER A 130 -12.88 -3.89 -7.41
N MET A 131 -13.18 -4.07 -8.70
CA MET A 131 -14.37 -4.80 -9.16
C MET A 131 -14.45 -6.24 -8.64
N GLY A 132 -13.32 -6.90 -8.41
CA GLY A 132 -13.27 -8.22 -7.77
C GLY A 132 -13.71 -8.18 -6.31
N SER A 133 -13.37 -7.11 -5.58
CA SER A 133 -13.88 -6.86 -4.21
C SER A 133 -15.39 -6.64 -4.23
N ALA A 134 -15.88 -5.79 -5.13
CA ALA A 134 -17.30 -5.51 -5.32
C ALA A 134 -18.12 -6.79 -5.65
N THR A 135 -17.55 -7.67 -6.49
CA THR A 135 -18.15 -8.96 -6.84
C THR A 135 -18.12 -9.94 -5.67
N SER A 136 -17.05 -9.93 -4.87
CA SER A 136 -16.92 -10.77 -3.68
C SER A 136 -17.95 -10.41 -2.61
N VAL A 137 -18.24 -9.11 -2.42
CA VAL A 137 -19.30 -8.63 -1.53
C VAL A 137 -20.67 -9.19 -1.94
N HIS A 138 -21.03 -9.11 -3.24
CA HIS A 138 -22.29 -9.69 -3.73
C HIS A 138 -22.30 -11.21 -3.70
N THR A 139 -21.13 -11.86 -3.82
CA THR A 139 -21.00 -13.29 -3.57
C THR A 139 -21.40 -13.63 -2.14
N LEU A 140 -20.87 -12.91 -1.14
CA LEU A 140 -21.21 -13.11 0.28
C LEU A 140 -22.69 -12.87 0.57
N PHE A 141 -23.28 -11.83 -0.01
CA PHE A 141 -24.71 -11.54 0.17
C PHE A 141 -25.62 -12.68 -0.30
N ASN A 142 -25.18 -13.43 -1.31
CA ASN A 142 -25.94 -14.51 -1.93
C ASN A 142 -25.36 -15.91 -1.63
N LEU A 143 -24.43 -16.02 -0.67
CA LEU A 143 -23.82 -17.29 -0.27
C LEU A 143 -24.54 -17.85 0.96
N ASP A 144 -25.04 -19.06 0.83
CA ASP A 144 -25.40 -19.90 1.98
C ASP A 144 -24.38 -21.04 2.12
N ILE A 145 -24.16 -21.45 3.36
CA ILE A 145 -23.19 -22.47 3.73
C ILE A 145 -23.92 -23.58 4.52
N PRO A 146 -23.82 -24.84 4.09
CA PRO A 146 -24.59 -25.95 4.66
C PRO A 146 -23.92 -26.56 5.91
N ILE A 147 -23.33 -25.74 6.79
CA ILE A 147 -22.77 -26.17 8.09
C ILE A 147 -23.21 -25.21 9.21
N PRO A 148 -23.30 -25.66 10.47
CA PRO A 148 -23.84 -24.85 11.57
C PRO A 148 -23.15 -23.49 11.78
N GLU A 149 -21.84 -23.43 11.59
CA GLU A 149 -21.04 -22.21 11.78
C GLU A 149 -21.37 -21.14 10.75
N LYS A 150 -21.91 -21.54 9.57
CA LYS A 150 -22.26 -20.69 8.44
C LYS A 150 -21.24 -19.57 8.24
N ARG A 151 -19.97 -19.89 7.96
CA ARG A 151 -18.93 -18.87 7.74
C ARG A 151 -17.84 -19.33 6.78
N LEU A 152 -17.21 -18.36 6.10
CA LEU A 152 -15.92 -18.55 5.48
C LEU A 152 -14.79 -18.36 6.51
N GLY A 153 -13.57 -18.76 6.14
CA GLY A 153 -12.37 -18.45 6.91
C GLY A 153 -12.18 -16.94 7.04
N ALA A 154 -12.31 -16.22 5.93
CA ALA A 154 -12.31 -14.76 5.89
C ALA A 154 -12.86 -14.21 4.56
N PHE A 155 -13.20 -12.92 4.57
CA PHE A 155 -13.26 -12.07 3.38
C PHE A 155 -12.21 -10.97 3.46
N ILE A 156 -11.43 -10.76 2.40
CA ILE A 156 -10.47 -9.65 2.31
C ILE A 156 -10.71 -8.83 1.04
N GLY A 157 -10.99 -7.54 1.21
CA GLY A 157 -11.31 -6.64 0.10
C GLY A 157 -10.31 -5.48 0.01
N PHE A 158 -9.78 -5.24 -1.19
CA PHE A 158 -8.85 -4.14 -1.46
C PHE A 158 -9.47 -3.13 -2.43
N SER A 159 -9.33 -1.83 -2.16
CA SER A 159 -9.78 -0.74 -3.04
C SER A 159 -11.20 -0.93 -3.59
N GLY A 160 -12.11 -1.41 -2.73
CA GLY A 160 -13.44 -1.89 -3.11
C GLY A 160 -14.54 -0.85 -2.97
N ARG A 161 -15.70 -1.15 -3.57
CA ARG A 161 -16.98 -0.50 -3.26
C ARG A 161 -18.10 -1.53 -3.24
N CYS A 162 -19.22 -1.22 -2.58
CA CYS A 162 -20.42 -2.04 -2.63
C CYS A 162 -21.34 -1.58 -3.78
N PRO A 163 -21.61 -2.39 -4.82
CA PRO A 163 -22.70 -2.13 -5.76
C PRO A 163 -24.05 -2.07 -5.03
N PHE A 164 -24.92 -1.19 -5.49
CA PHE A 164 -26.26 -0.95 -4.95
C PHE A 164 -26.28 -0.42 -3.52
N ALA A 165 -25.28 0.37 -3.14
CA ALA A 165 -25.02 0.84 -1.77
C ALA A 165 -26.23 1.47 -1.03
N GLY A 166 -27.21 2.01 -1.76
CA GLY A 166 -28.44 2.57 -1.19
C GLY A 166 -29.56 1.57 -0.92
N ARG A 167 -29.36 0.28 -1.19
CA ARG A 167 -30.37 -0.78 -1.03
C ARG A 167 -30.15 -1.57 0.27
N THR A 168 -31.24 -2.06 0.84
CA THR A 168 -31.19 -3.10 1.88
C THR A 168 -30.64 -4.42 1.31
N LEU A 169 -30.17 -5.31 2.19
CA LEU A 169 -29.65 -6.63 1.77
C LEU A 169 -30.69 -7.42 0.94
N ASP A 170 -31.96 -7.39 1.33
CA ASP A 170 -33.04 -8.07 0.60
C ASP A 170 -33.29 -7.43 -0.76
N GLN A 171 -33.25 -6.10 -0.85
CA GLN A 171 -33.35 -5.41 -2.14
C GLN A 171 -32.16 -5.73 -3.06
N MET A 172 -30.94 -5.82 -2.52
CA MET A 172 -29.76 -6.24 -3.29
C MET A 172 -29.90 -7.68 -3.82
N ARG A 173 -30.32 -8.62 -2.98
CA ARG A 173 -30.62 -10.01 -3.37
C ARG A 173 -31.71 -10.07 -4.44
N ASN A 174 -32.79 -9.33 -4.24
CA ASN A 174 -33.92 -9.25 -5.18
C ASN A 174 -33.55 -8.59 -6.52
N THR A 175 -32.51 -7.74 -6.54
CA THR A 175 -31.98 -7.17 -7.78
C THR A 175 -31.29 -8.26 -8.61
N LEU A 176 -30.48 -9.10 -7.98
CA LEU A 176 -29.77 -10.17 -8.66
C LEU A 176 -30.65 -11.39 -8.95
N ARG A 177 -31.69 -11.65 -8.15
CA ARG A 177 -32.61 -12.80 -8.33
C ARG A 177 -31.88 -14.14 -8.48
N ILE A 178 -30.79 -14.29 -7.75
CA ILE A 178 -29.98 -15.50 -7.80
C ILE A 178 -30.73 -16.64 -7.09
N PRO A 179 -30.93 -17.81 -7.74
CA PRO A 179 -31.54 -18.97 -7.09
C PRO A 179 -30.77 -19.39 -5.83
N SER A 180 -31.50 -19.91 -4.85
CA SER A 180 -30.92 -20.39 -3.59
C SER A 180 -30.10 -19.32 -2.86
N SER A 181 -30.50 -18.05 -2.97
CA SER A 181 -29.95 -16.99 -2.11
C SER A 181 -30.55 -17.14 -0.70
N PRO A 182 -29.74 -16.98 0.36
CA PRO A 182 -30.23 -17.13 1.73
C PRO A 182 -31.22 -16.02 2.11
N THR A 183 -32.16 -16.34 2.99
CA THR A 183 -33.07 -15.39 3.65
C THR A 183 -32.50 -14.82 4.95
N HIS A 184 -31.35 -15.34 5.40
CA HIS A 184 -30.63 -14.91 6.59
C HIS A 184 -29.30 -14.22 6.22
N ASN A 185 -28.61 -13.64 7.19
CA ASN A 185 -27.30 -13.01 7.03
C ASN A 185 -26.19 -13.69 7.84
N ASP A 186 -26.39 -14.94 8.28
CA ASP A 186 -25.45 -15.67 9.13
C ASP A 186 -24.03 -15.75 8.54
N VAL A 187 -23.89 -16.09 7.24
CA VAL A 187 -22.58 -16.11 6.54
C VAL A 187 -21.87 -14.77 6.62
N LEU A 188 -22.62 -13.69 6.43
CA LEU A 188 -22.10 -12.34 6.50
C LEU A 188 -21.68 -11.96 7.93
N LYS A 189 -22.50 -12.31 8.93
CA LYS A 189 -22.24 -12.03 10.35
C LYS A 189 -21.03 -12.79 10.89
N ASN A 190 -20.91 -14.07 10.51
CA ASN A 190 -19.96 -15.00 11.11
C ASN A 190 -18.61 -15.03 10.38
N THR A 191 -18.51 -14.45 9.19
CA THR A 191 -17.26 -14.38 8.42
C THR A 191 -16.43 -13.16 8.86
N PRO A 192 -15.21 -13.35 9.37
CA PRO A 192 -14.29 -12.24 9.66
C PRO A 192 -13.91 -11.51 8.37
N MET A 193 -13.84 -10.17 8.42
CA MET A 193 -13.53 -9.36 7.24
C MET A 193 -12.41 -8.37 7.50
N LEU A 194 -11.52 -8.24 6.53
CA LEU A 194 -10.53 -7.17 6.44
C LEU A 194 -10.79 -6.37 5.16
N LEU A 195 -10.88 -5.05 5.28
CA LEU A 195 -10.99 -4.14 4.16
C LEU A 195 -9.84 -3.13 4.19
N GLU A 196 -9.20 -2.96 3.05
CA GLU A 196 -8.03 -2.10 2.87
C GLU A 196 -8.27 -1.09 1.75
N HIS A 197 -7.86 0.16 1.97
CA HIS A 197 -8.02 1.22 0.97
C HIS A 197 -6.99 2.32 1.14
N CYS A 198 -6.43 2.83 0.04
CA CYS A 198 -5.57 4.01 0.06
C CYS A 198 -6.41 5.30 -0.07
N VAL A 199 -6.07 6.31 0.71
CA VAL A 199 -6.78 7.61 0.73
C VAL A 199 -6.61 8.34 -0.60
N ASP A 200 -5.46 8.18 -1.27
CA ASP A 200 -5.13 8.77 -2.56
C ASP A 200 -5.62 7.97 -3.77
N ASP A 201 -6.49 6.97 -3.58
CA ASP A 201 -7.06 6.17 -4.67
C ASP A 201 -7.86 7.07 -5.67
N PRO A 202 -7.38 7.22 -6.92
CA PRO A 202 -8.00 8.13 -7.88
C PRO A 202 -9.15 7.50 -8.67
N LEU A 203 -9.37 6.18 -8.55
CA LEU A 203 -10.32 5.42 -9.37
C LEU A 203 -11.54 4.99 -8.56
N VAL A 204 -11.31 4.44 -7.37
CA VAL A 204 -12.37 4.11 -6.42
C VAL A 204 -12.09 4.91 -5.17
N LEU A 205 -12.74 6.06 -5.05
CA LEU A 205 -12.52 6.97 -3.93
C LEU A 205 -12.70 6.24 -2.59
N VAL A 206 -11.83 6.53 -1.62
CA VAL A 206 -11.84 5.91 -0.28
C VAL A 206 -13.22 6.02 0.41
N GLU A 207 -13.99 7.08 0.12
CA GLU A 207 -15.35 7.24 0.64
C GLU A 207 -16.30 6.13 0.22
N TRP A 208 -16.13 5.55 -0.96
CA TRP A 208 -16.92 4.40 -1.40
C TRP A 208 -16.52 3.11 -0.67
N GLY A 209 -15.24 2.96 -0.32
CA GLY A 209 -14.75 1.89 0.55
C GLY A 209 -15.29 2.03 1.98
N ARG A 210 -15.26 3.25 2.54
CA ARG A 210 -15.89 3.57 3.84
C ARG A 210 -17.39 3.27 3.83
N THR A 211 -18.08 3.63 2.75
CA THR A 211 -19.51 3.31 2.56
C THR A 211 -19.75 1.80 2.54
N GLN A 212 -18.93 1.03 1.81
CA GLN A 212 -18.99 -0.44 1.83
C GLN A 212 -18.81 -1.01 3.24
N ARG A 213 -17.84 -0.48 4.01
CA ARG A 213 -17.62 -0.90 5.40
C ARG A 213 -18.87 -0.67 6.25
N GLU A 214 -19.49 0.51 6.17
CA GLU A 214 -20.69 0.82 6.96
C GLU A 214 -21.90 -0.03 6.55
N ILE A 215 -22.05 -0.34 5.26
CA ILE A 215 -23.09 -1.26 4.77
C ILE A 215 -22.90 -2.65 5.37
N LEU A 216 -21.68 -3.20 5.30
CA LEU A 216 -21.37 -4.53 5.83
C LEU A 216 -21.60 -4.60 7.34
N ARG A 217 -21.15 -3.59 8.10
CA ARG A 217 -21.40 -3.46 9.54
C ARG A 217 -22.88 -3.32 9.86
N GLY A 218 -23.61 -2.51 9.11
CA GLY A 218 -25.06 -2.35 9.23
C GLY A 218 -25.84 -3.65 8.99
N MET A 219 -25.28 -4.57 8.20
CA MET A 219 -25.82 -5.91 7.98
C MET A 219 -25.31 -6.95 8.99
N GLY A 220 -24.52 -6.54 9.99
CA GLY A 220 -24.06 -7.37 11.11
C GLY A 220 -22.67 -8.00 10.92
N ALA A 221 -21.93 -7.66 9.87
CA ALA A 221 -20.58 -8.17 9.66
C ALA A 221 -19.57 -7.55 10.65
N THR A 222 -18.59 -8.35 11.08
CA THR A 222 -17.41 -7.83 11.78
C THR A 222 -16.34 -7.45 10.76
N VAL A 223 -16.08 -6.15 10.63
CA VAL A 223 -15.16 -5.60 9.62
C VAL A 223 -14.01 -4.86 10.29
N GLU A 224 -12.80 -5.39 10.11
CA GLU A 224 -11.55 -4.68 10.30
C GLU A 224 -11.28 -3.79 9.09
N TRP A 225 -10.84 -2.56 9.35
CA TRP A 225 -10.67 -1.54 8.32
C TRP A 225 -9.31 -0.88 8.44
N ARG A 226 -8.56 -0.88 7.35
CA ARG A 226 -7.25 -0.26 7.25
C ARG A 226 -7.26 0.77 6.13
N GLU A 227 -6.79 1.95 6.46
CA GLU A 227 -6.61 3.07 5.53
C GLU A 227 -5.14 3.45 5.48
N TYR A 228 -4.63 3.64 4.27
CA TYR A 228 -3.25 4.06 4.04
C TYR A 228 -3.25 5.44 3.39
N GLY A 229 -2.33 6.32 3.80
CA GLY A 229 -2.29 7.70 3.29
C GLY A 229 -2.01 7.77 1.78
N ASP A 230 -1.19 6.84 1.28
CA ASP A 230 -0.80 6.71 -0.13
C ASP A 230 -0.85 5.25 -0.60
N GLY A 231 -0.66 5.05 -1.91
CA GLY A 231 -0.60 3.73 -2.55
C GLY A 231 -1.49 3.60 -3.78
N GLY A 232 -2.39 4.57 -4.00
CA GLY A 232 -3.28 4.63 -5.16
C GLY A 232 -4.27 3.47 -5.22
N HIS A 233 -4.72 3.13 -6.43
CA HIS A 233 -5.68 2.05 -6.67
C HIS A 233 -5.01 0.66 -6.71
N TRP A 234 -4.30 0.30 -5.64
CA TRP A 234 -3.58 -0.97 -5.54
C TRP A 234 -3.40 -1.42 -4.07
N PHE A 235 -2.75 -2.57 -3.88
CA PHE A 235 -2.31 -3.01 -2.55
C PHE A 235 -1.29 -2.03 -1.98
N ASN A 236 -1.50 -1.59 -0.73
CA ASN A 236 -0.45 -0.86 -0.01
C ASN A 236 0.63 -1.87 0.43
N SER A 237 1.89 -1.58 0.10
CA SER A 237 3.03 -2.46 0.40
C SER A 237 4.20 -1.62 0.92
N PRO A 238 4.83 -2.02 2.04
CA PRO A 238 4.63 -3.29 2.74
C PRO A 238 3.42 -3.34 3.69
N ASP A 239 2.93 -2.20 4.18
CA ASP A 239 2.06 -2.16 5.37
C ASP A 239 0.73 -2.91 5.18
N GLY A 240 0.06 -2.77 4.04
CA GLY A 240 -1.17 -3.54 3.75
C GLY A 240 -0.93 -5.04 3.64
N ILE A 241 0.17 -5.45 3.02
CA ILE A 241 0.50 -6.88 2.96
C ILE A 241 0.83 -7.43 4.35
N ASP A 242 1.49 -6.66 5.21
CA ASP A 242 1.73 -7.02 6.62
C ASP A 242 0.41 -7.18 7.39
N ASP A 243 -0.54 -6.26 7.22
CA ASP A 243 -1.86 -6.31 7.85
C ASP A 243 -2.65 -7.57 7.41
N VAL A 244 -2.66 -7.89 6.10
CA VAL A 244 -3.24 -9.15 5.58
C VAL A 244 -2.61 -10.37 6.24
N MET A 245 -1.28 -10.41 6.32
CA MET A 245 -0.57 -11.54 6.93
C MET A 245 -0.89 -11.66 8.42
N GLN A 246 -0.93 -10.55 9.15
CA GLN A 246 -1.28 -10.54 10.57
C GLN A 246 -2.72 -11.05 10.76
N PHE A 247 -3.66 -10.56 9.96
CA PHE A 247 -5.06 -10.96 10.00
C PHE A 247 -5.25 -12.45 9.72
N LEU A 248 -4.65 -12.98 8.65
CA LEU A 248 -4.75 -14.40 8.31
C LEU A 248 -4.07 -15.31 9.35
N ASN A 249 -2.95 -14.88 9.94
CA ASN A 249 -2.28 -15.63 11.00
C ASN A 249 -3.13 -15.70 12.28
N ALA A 250 -3.77 -14.59 12.66
CA ALA A 250 -4.67 -14.55 13.81
C ALA A 250 -5.88 -15.50 13.64
N LEU A 251 -6.35 -15.69 12.41
CA LEU A 251 -7.43 -16.64 12.09
C LEU A 251 -6.97 -18.10 11.96
N SER A 252 -5.75 -18.33 11.51
CA SER A 252 -5.16 -19.67 11.38
C SER A 252 -4.77 -20.25 12.73
N PHE A 253 -4.31 -19.37 13.64
CA PHE A 253 -3.96 -19.68 15.01
C PHE A 253 -4.82 -18.81 15.94
N PRO A 254 -6.15 -19.04 15.99
CA PRO A 254 -6.97 -18.37 16.98
C PRO A 254 -6.36 -18.77 18.31
N ALA A 255 -5.74 -17.80 18.98
CA ALA A 255 -4.75 -18.00 20.02
C ALA A 255 -4.99 -19.30 20.80
N LEU A 256 -3.97 -20.17 20.88
CA LEU A 256 -3.79 -21.02 22.05
C LEU A 256 -4.14 -20.12 23.25
N GLY A 257 -5.32 -20.33 23.83
CA GLY A 257 -6.06 -19.25 24.50
C GLY A 257 -5.17 -18.52 25.46
N LYS A 258 -5.02 -17.19 25.29
CA LYS A 258 -4.17 -16.33 26.13
C LYS A 258 -3.03 -17.11 26.78
N VAL A 259 -1.95 -17.41 26.04
CA VAL A 259 -0.72 -17.81 26.72
C VAL A 259 -0.28 -16.60 27.54
N TYR A 260 -0.75 -16.56 28.79
CA TYR A 260 -0.33 -15.59 29.78
C TYR A 260 1.20 -15.59 29.79
N ALA A 261 1.83 -14.42 29.77
CA ALA A 261 3.28 -14.30 29.85
C ALA A 261 3.89 -15.08 31.05
N TRP A 262 3.07 -15.41 32.07
CA TRP A 262 3.46 -16.31 33.15
C TRP A 262 3.81 -17.73 32.67
N LEU A 263 3.13 -18.26 31.65
CA LEU A 263 3.28 -19.66 31.23
C LEU A 263 4.60 -19.91 30.49
N VAL A 264 5.05 -18.91 29.72
CA VAL A 264 6.38 -18.88 29.09
C VAL A 264 7.46 -18.76 30.17
N GLY A 265 7.25 -17.90 31.18
CA GLY A 265 8.14 -17.79 32.35
C GLY A 265 8.19 -19.07 33.21
N SER A 266 7.11 -19.86 33.22
CA SER A 266 7.04 -21.12 33.97
C SER A 266 7.78 -22.25 33.25
N HIS A 267 7.65 -22.37 31.93
CA HIS A 267 8.42 -23.34 31.14
C HIS A 267 9.93 -23.06 31.18
N ALA A 268 10.34 -21.77 31.17
CA ALA A 268 11.73 -21.39 31.36
C ALA A 268 12.28 -21.83 32.73
N ARG A 269 11.48 -21.73 33.81
CA ARG A 269 11.86 -22.20 35.16
C ARG A 269 11.99 -23.71 35.28
N PHE A 270 11.31 -24.50 34.44
CA PHE A 270 11.37 -25.96 34.46
C PHE A 270 12.32 -26.57 33.43
N SER A 271 12.97 -25.76 32.58
CA SER A 271 13.94 -26.26 31.62
C SER A 271 15.18 -26.85 32.32
N ARG A 272 15.66 -28.00 31.85
CA ARG A 272 16.88 -28.67 32.36
C ARG A 272 18.09 -27.72 32.38
N SER A 273 18.11 -26.73 31.51
CA SER A 273 19.17 -25.73 31.35
C SER A 273 19.30 -24.81 32.56
N ILE A 274 18.19 -24.42 33.21
CA ILE A 274 18.23 -23.56 34.41
C ILE A 274 18.65 -24.33 35.66
N LYS A 275 18.33 -25.63 35.74
CA LYS A 275 18.86 -26.50 36.80
C LYS A 275 20.38 -26.61 36.70
N LEU A 276 20.92 -26.70 35.48
CA LEU A 276 22.37 -26.69 35.23
C LEU A 276 23.03 -25.38 35.65
N VAL A 277 22.41 -24.22 35.40
CA VAL A 277 22.93 -22.91 35.85
C VAL A 277 22.91 -22.80 37.38
N ASN A 278 21.88 -23.30 38.04
CA ASN A 278 21.84 -23.33 39.50
C ASN A 278 22.88 -24.30 40.07
N ILE A 279 23.04 -25.49 39.50
CA ILE A 279 24.09 -26.45 39.90
C ILE A 279 25.49 -25.86 39.67
N ALA A 280 25.72 -25.18 38.54
CA ALA A 280 26.99 -24.51 38.24
C ALA A 280 27.29 -23.40 39.26
N ARG A 281 26.28 -22.64 39.71
CA ARG A 281 26.41 -21.63 40.76
C ARG A 281 26.70 -22.23 42.13
N THR A 282 26.21 -23.44 42.44
CA THR A 282 26.56 -24.15 43.68
C THR A 282 27.93 -24.81 43.63
N MET A 283 28.37 -25.26 42.46
CA MET A 283 29.62 -26.02 42.29
C MET A 283 30.85 -25.16 42.05
N SER A 284 30.70 -23.96 41.49
CA SER A 284 31.82 -23.02 41.28
C SER A 284 31.36 -21.56 41.39
N PRO A 285 31.20 -21.04 42.62
CA PRO A 285 30.78 -19.65 42.86
C PRO A 285 31.76 -18.63 42.27
N SER A 286 33.04 -18.99 42.16
CA SER A 286 34.13 -18.14 41.68
C SER A 286 34.07 -17.81 40.18
N LEU A 287 33.22 -18.48 39.39
CA LEU A 287 32.97 -18.08 37.99
C LEU A 287 32.20 -16.76 37.87
N PHE A 288 31.59 -16.30 38.96
CA PHE A 288 30.69 -15.13 38.97
C PHE A 288 31.12 -14.04 39.95
N ASP A 289 32.30 -14.15 40.56
CA ASP A 289 32.83 -13.21 41.53
C ASP A 289 34.19 -12.68 41.06
N GLU A 290 34.17 -11.59 40.28
CA GLU A 290 35.28 -10.64 40.24
C GLU A 290 34.80 -9.28 40.81
N SER A 291 35.44 -8.91 41.92
CA SER A 291 35.38 -7.67 42.71
C SER A 291 35.48 -6.39 41.86
N THR A 292 34.64 -5.36 42.00
CA THR A 292 34.58 -4.32 43.05
C THR A 292 35.91 -3.89 43.73
N ALA A 293 36.45 -2.74 43.31
CA ALA A 293 37.18 -1.76 44.14
C ALA A 293 37.05 -0.39 43.41
N ALA A 294 36.76 0.76 44.01
CA ALA A 294 36.88 1.21 45.38
C ALA A 294 35.85 2.32 45.74
N ILE A 295 35.70 2.50 47.06
CA ILE A 295 34.73 3.29 47.83
C ILE A 295 35.13 4.78 47.92
N ARG A 296 34.15 5.73 47.89
CA ARG A 296 33.94 6.73 48.97
C ARG A 296 32.71 7.66 48.76
N THR A 297 31.87 7.62 49.80
CA THR A 297 30.86 8.53 50.38
C THR A 297 30.69 9.98 49.87
N SER A 298 29.41 10.39 49.76
CA SER A 298 28.85 11.73 49.48
C SER A 298 29.26 12.84 50.47
N PRO A 299 29.21 14.12 50.03
CA PRO A 299 28.16 15.01 50.58
C PRO A 299 27.54 16.04 49.61
N GLN A 300 26.25 16.31 49.84
CA GLN A 300 25.42 17.54 49.70
C GLN A 300 25.48 18.49 48.46
N GLN A 301 24.27 19.01 48.16
CA GLN A 301 23.82 19.87 47.05
C GLN A 301 24.51 21.24 46.88
N LEU A 302 24.63 21.70 45.61
CA LEU A 302 24.25 23.03 45.04
C LEU A 302 24.67 23.10 43.52
N PRO A 303 24.20 24.08 42.67
CA PRO A 303 23.63 23.76 41.35
C PRO A 303 24.39 24.27 40.08
N VAL A 304 23.93 23.78 38.89
CA VAL A 304 24.11 24.24 37.45
C VAL A 304 25.55 24.14 36.85
N PRO A 305 25.80 24.03 35.50
CA PRO A 305 24.92 24.25 34.33
C PRO A 305 24.98 23.27 33.13
N PHE A 306 24.01 23.48 32.22
CA PHE A 306 23.87 22.90 30.87
C PHE A 306 25.14 23.04 30.00
N SER A 307 25.46 22.00 29.23
CA SER A 307 26.18 22.13 27.95
C SER A 307 25.88 20.93 27.04
N SER A 308 25.16 21.19 25.94
CA SER A 308 25.03 20.28 24.81
C SER A 308 26.07 20.64 23.75
N SER A 309 26.89 19.68 23.33
CA SER A 309 27.73 19.83 22.14
C SER A 309 27.90 18.50 21.40
N HIS A 310 26.93 18.15 20.55
CA HIS A 310 27.22 17.37 19.36
C HIS A 310 27.29 18.35 18.18
N ILE A 311 28.52 18.77 17.88
CA ILE A 311 28.91 19.69 16.82
C ILE A 311 28.61 19.04 15.46
N GLY A 312 27.91 19.79 14.60
CA GLY A 312 27.29 19.31 13.37
C GLY A 312 28.27 19.05 12.22
N LEU A 313 28.20 17.84 11.67
CA LEU A 313 28.73 17.49 10.35
C LEU A 313 27.74 17.81 9.20
N ARG A 314 26.49 18.16 9.51
CA ARG A 314 25.42 18.38 8.51
C ARG A 314 25.44 19.78 7.86
N HIS A 315 25.99 20.80 8.53
CA HIS A 315 25.95 22.17 8.02
C HIS A 315 27.13 22.58 7.13
N THR A 316 28.24 21.83 7.15
CA THR A 316 29.49 22.23 6.50
C THR A 316 29.57 21.82 5.01
N PHE A 317 28.89 20.76 4.59
CA PHE A 317 29.01 20.22 3.22
C PHE A 317 27.83 20.51 2.28
N LEU A 318 26.61 20.70 2.79
CA LEU A 318 25.42 20.81 1.94
C LEU A 318 25.20 22.22 1.37
N ARG A 319 25.43 23.26 2.18
CA ARG A 319 25.28 24.68 1.79
C ARG A 319 26.26 25.16 0.71
N PRO A 320 27.57 24.88 0.76
CA PRO A 320 28.49 25.36 -0.27
C PRO A 320 28.21 24.71 -1.64
N MET A 321 27.78 23.45 -1.67
CA MET A 321 27.47 22.76 -2.94
C MET A 321 26.22 23.30 -3.64
N THR A 322 25.19 23.70 -2.89
CA THR A 322 24.02 24.36 -3.48
C THR A 322 24.34 25.77 -4.00
N LEU A 323 25.27 26.48 -3.35
CA LEU A 323 25.77 27.77 -3.81
C LEU A 323 26.62 27.61 -5.08
N LEU A 324 27.50 26.61 -5.13
CA LEU A 324 28.28 26.25 -6.33
C LEU A 324 27.38 25.88 -7.51
N TRP A 325 26.29 25.13 -7.28
CA TRP A 325 25.34 24.80 -8.36
C TRP A 325 24.67 26.04 -8.96
N ARG A 326 24.45 27.09 -8.16
CA ARG A 326 23.88 28.36 -8.64
C ARG A 326 24.84 29.20 -9.49
N ILE A 327 26.16 28.94 -9.42
CA ILE A 327 27.18 29.59 -10.26
C ILE A 327 27.08 29.10 -11.71
N PHE A 328 26.57 27.89 -11.95
CA PHE A 328 26.40 27.39 -13.31
C PHE A 328 25.33 28.20 -14.08
N PRO A 329 25.61 28.58 -15.35
CA PRO A 329 24.65 29.25 -16.22
C PRO A 329 23.30 28.53 -16.27
N LEU A 330 22.22 29.31 -16.33
CA LEU A 330 20.85 28.80 -16.32
C LEU A 330 20.62 27.73 -17.40
N THR A 331 21.23 27.90 -18.57
CA THR A 331 21.18 26.95 -19.70
C THR A 331 21.73 25.57 -19.34
N ILE A 332 22.82 25.49 -18.57
CA ILE A 332 23.42 24.23 -18.14
C ILE A 332 22.51 23.53 -17.12
N ARG A 333 21.98 24.28 -16.16
CA ARG A 333 21.07 23.74 -15.15
C ARG A 333 19.79 23.19 -15.78
N VAL A 334 19.17 23.93 -16.70
CA VAL A 334 17.98 23.49 -17.42
C VAL A 334 18.26 22.25 -18.26
N THR A 335 19.42 22.18 -18.92
CA THR A 335 19.83 21.00 -19.70
C THR A 335 20.01 19.78 -18.82
N ALA A 336 20.64 19.93 -17.64
CA ALA A 336 20.80 18.86 -16.67
C ALA A 336 19.44 18.33 -16.17
N TYR A 337 18.48 19.22 -15.87
CA TYR A 337 17.14 18.81 -15.45
C TYR A 337 16.35 18.14 -16.59
N LYS A 338 16.46 18.63 -17.84
CA LYS A 338 15.86 17.97 -19.02
C LYS A 338 16.49 16.59 -19.27
N LEU A 339 17.79 16.43 -19.04
CA LEU A 339 18.48 15.14 -19.15
C LEU A 339 17.99 14.15 -18.07
N LEU A 340 17.93 14.59 -16.81
CA LEU A 340 17.37 13.79 -15.72
C LEU A 340 15.93 13.39 -16.02
N GLN A 341 15.12 14.32 -16.53
CA GLN A 341 13.75 14.03 -16.94
C GLN A 341 13.67 12.99 -18.06
N ARG A 342 14.58 13.02 -19.06
CA ARG A 342 14.65 11.99 -20.11
C ARG A 342 15.06 10.63 -19.55
N ILE A 343 16.04 10.60 -18.66
CA ILE A 343 16.49 9.38 -17.97
C ILE A 343 15.33 8.82 -17.13
N GLY A 344 14.63 9.67 -16.39
CA GLY A 344 13.45 9.29 -15.62
C GLY A 344 12.34 8.72 -16.51
N ARG A 345 12.06 9.34 -17.65
CA ARG A 345 11.07 8.83 -18.62
C ARG A 345 11.48 7.50 -19.24
N TRP A 346 12.76 7.33 -19.52
CA TRP A 346 13.29 6.09 -20.07
C TRP A 346 13.24 4.94 -19.05
N LEU A 347 13.55 5.22 -17.78
CA LEU A 347 13.56 4.20 -16.71
C LEU A 347 12.18 3.86 -16.16
N TYR A 348 11.31 4.86 -16.02
CA TYR A 348 10.05 4.74 -15.27
C TYR A 348 8.81 5.04 -16.11
N GLY A 349 8.98 5.30 -17.40
CA GLY A 349 7.89 5.71 -18.29
C GLY A 349 7.44 7.17 -18.10
N PRO A 350 6.50 7.65 -18.93
CA PRO A 350 5.88 8.95 -18.74
C PRO A 350 5.00 8.93 -17.49
N SER A 351 5.23 9.87 -16.55
CA SER A 351 4.45 9.93 -15.31
C SER A 351 3.01 10.37 -15.57
N SER A 352 2.07 9.81 -14.81
CA SER A 352 0.61 9.96 -14.97
C SER A 352 0.03 11.35 -14.67
N GLY A 353 0.86 12.38 -14.47
CA GLY A 353 0.45 13.76 -14.18
C GLY A 353 1.23 14.78 -14.99
N SER A 354 0.59 15.89 -15.37
CA SER A 354 1.24 16.97 -16.12
C SER A 354 2.35 17.61 -15.26
N GLY A 355 3.60 17.30 -15.55
CA GLY A 355 4.72 18.05 -14.99
C GLY A 355 5.43 17.46 -13.77
N VAL A 356 5.42 16.14 -13.57
CA VAL A 356 6.28 15.49 -12.57
C VAL A 356 6.99 14.30 -13.22
N GLN A 357 8.27 14.09 -12.93
CA GLN A 357 9.05 12.95 -13.39
C GLN A 357 9.73 12.23 -12.24
N ARG A 358 9.48 10.92 -12.10
CA ARG A 358 10.24 10.07 -11.20
C ARG A 358 11.67 9.91 -11.70
N LEU A 359 12.63 10.04 -10.80
CA LEU A 359 14.05 9.88 -11.05
C LEU A 359 14.63 8.73 -10.21
N PRO A 360 15.83 8.24 -10.56
CA PRO A 360 16.53 7.27 -9.75
C PRO A 360 16.72 7.73 -8.30
N PHE A 361 16.87 6.76 -7.39
CA PHE A 361 17.19 6.99 -5.97
C PHE A 361 16.08 7.69 -5.16
N GLY A 362 14.83 7.46 -5.55
CA GLY A 362 13.66 7.99 -4.84
C GLY A 362 13.45 9.50 -5.03
N LEU A 363 14.11 10.09 -6.04
CA LEU A 363 13.98 11.51 -6.33
C LEU A 363 12.80 11.77 -7.28
N TYR A 364 12.23 12.97 -7.18
CA TYR A 364 11.17 13.45 -8.06
C TYR A 364 11.50 14.83 -8.60
N LEU A 365 11.27 15.02 -9.89
CA LEU A 365 11.47 16.28 -10.60
C LEU A 365 10.13 16.85 -11.02
N LYS A 366 9.74 17.98 -10.44
CA LYS A 366 8.55 18.73 -10.87
C LYS A 366 8.95 19.79 -11.92
N TYR A 367 8.20 19.88 -13.01
CA TYR A 367 8.43 20.77 -14.15
C TYR A 367 7.09 21.18 -14.77
N ASN A 368 7.02 22.30 -15.50
CA ASN A 368 5.77 22.69 -16.18
C ASN A 368 5.86 22.40 -17.69
N SER A 369 4.81 21.84 -18.29
CA SER A 369 4.79 21.38 -19.69
C SER A 369 4.84 22.52 -20.71
N ASP A 370 4.56 23.77 -20.33
CA ASP A 370 4.58 24.95 -21.20
C ASP A 370 5.96 25.62 -21.38
N SER A 371 7.04 24.92 -20.99
CA SER A 371 8.39 25.51 -21.00
C SER A 371 9.04 25.61 -22.39
N ASP A 372 8.42 25.08 -23.45
CA ASP A 372 8.88 25.30 -24.84
C ASP A 372 8.30 26.58 -25.49
N VAL A 373 7.34 27.26 -24.84
CA VAL A 373 6.76 28.52 -25.35
C VAL A 373 7.52 29.77 -24.84
N TYR A 374 8.12 29.72 -23.66
CA TYR A 374 8.76 30.90 -23.05
C TYR A 374 10.14 31.24 -23.61
N VAL A 375 10.84 30.30 -24.25
CA VAL A 375 12.12 30.59 -24.91
C VAL A 375 11.91 31.34 -26.23
N LYS A 376 10.69 31.36 -26.80
CA LYS A 376 10.40 32.00 -28.08
C LYS A 376 9.91 33.46 -28.00
N ARG A 377 9.64 34.03 -26.82
CA ARG A 377 9.02 35.37 -26.70
C ARG A 377 9.89 36.50 -26.13
N CYS A 378 11.17 36.26 -25.83
CA CYS A 378 12.12 37.34 -25.52
C CYS A 378 12.78 37.90 -26.77
N LYS A 379 11.98 38.54 -27.63
CA LYS A 379 12.42 39.57 -28.58
C LYS A 379 11.40 40.70 -28.54
N CYS A 380 11.57 41.67 -27.64
CA CYS A 380 11.46 43.11 -27.92
C CYS A 380 11.56 43.96 -26.65
N LYS A 381 11.91 45.23 -26.88
CA LYS A 381 12.50 46.21 -25.97
C LYS A 381 11.51 46.80 -24.96
N THR A 382 12.08 47.19 -23.82
CA THR A 382 11.70 48.27 -22.90
C THR A 382 10.87 49.40 -23.52
N TYR A 383 9.81 49.86 -22.82
CA TYR A 383 9.60 51.24 -22.33
C TYR A 383 8.23 51.36 -21.61
N GLY A 384 8.23 52.00 -20.42
CA GLY A 384 7.07 52.72 -19.86
C GLY A 384 6.22 52.00 -18.81
N GLU A 385 6.52 52.22 -17.53
CA GLU A 385 5.56 52.12 -16.42
C GLU A 385 4.62 53.35 -16.40
N PRO A 386 3.47 53.40 -15.66
CA PRO A 386 3.12 52.57 -14.48
C PRO A 386 1.64 52.10 -14.34
N LEU A 387 1.42 51.34 -13.25
CA LEU A 387 0.17 51.01 -12.52
C LEU A 387 -0.62 49.72 -12.85
N TRP A 388 -0.53 48.80 -11.87
CA TRP A 388 -1.38 47.67 -11.47
C TRP A 388 -1.72 46.60 -12.51
N LEU A 389 -1.14 45.40 -12.34
CA LEU A 389 -1.79 44.11 -12.52
C LEU A 389 -0.92 42.98 -11.96
N ASP A 390 -1.57 42.09 -11.21
CA ASP A 390 -1.09 40.77 -10.83
C ASP A 390 -0.53 39.99 -12.03
N GLY A 391 0.55 39.23 -11.79
CA GLY A 391 0.90 38.03 -12.57
C GLY A 391 1.93 38.21 -13.69
N CYS A 392 3.11 37.58 -13.51
CA CYS A 392 4.01 36.98 -14.52
C CYS A 392 5.20 36.37 -13.72
N GLY A 393 5.55 35.09 -13.74
CA GLY A 393 5.42 34.05 -14.76
C GLY A 393 6.81 33.49 -15.10
N GLY A 394 7.53 32.96 -14.10
CA GLY A 394 8.83 32.29 -14.22
C GLY A 394 8.87 31.07 -13.31
N PHE A 395 9.63 30.02 -13.69
CA PHE A 395 9.69 28.71 -13.01
C PHE A 395 9.53 28.80 -11.48
N GLN A 396 8.39 28.34 -10.95
CA GLN A 396 8.22 28.11 -9.51
C GLN A 396 8.50 26.63 -9.21
N VAL A 397 9.50 26.38 -8.38
CA VAL A 397 9.73 25.08 -7.73
C VAL A 397 9.35 25.27 -6.26
N ARG A 398 8.26 24.66 -5.79
CA ARG A 398 7.88 24.67 -4.37
C ARG A 398 8.28 23.34 -3.73
N LEU A 399 8.80 23.37 -2.49
CA LEU A 399 8.67 22.23 -1.59
C LEU A 399 7.34 22.26 -0.88
N ALA A 400 6.89 21.07 -0.53
CA ALA A 400 6.14 20.85 0.68
C ALA A 400 6.85 19.70 1.42
N ASP A 401 7.06 19.86 2.72
CA ASP A 401 7.16 18.72 3.62
C ASP A 401 6.35 19.00 4.89
N MET A 402 5.82 17.93 5.47
CA MET A 402 4.80 17.88 6.52
C MET A 402 5.08 18.75 7.76
N ASN A 403 4.03 19.38 8.30
CA ASN A 403 3.74 19.36 9.75
C ASN A 403 2.32 19.90 10.05
N ASN A 404 1.38 18.97 10.20
CA ASN A 404 0.40 18.99 11.29
C ASN A 404 0.59 17.63 11.99
N ALA A 405 1.30 17.65 13.11
CA ALA A 405 1.59 16.48 13.94
C ALA A 405 0.88 16.63 15.30
N VAL A 406 0.06 15.61 15.65
CA VAL A 406 -0.18 14.91 16.95
C VAL A 406 -0.17 15.69 18.30
N GLU A 407 -1.07 15.38 19.28
CA GLU A 407 -0.77 14.94 20.69
C GLU A 407 -1.76 15.26 21.85
N HIS A 408 -1.93 14.27 22.75
CA HIS A 408 -1.97 14.44 24.23
C HIS A 408 -1.35 13.19 24.93
N ASP A 409 -0.02 13.23 25.13
CA ASP A 409 0.75 13.19 26.41
C ASP A 409 0.69 12.00 27.45
N PRO A 410 1.73 11.81 28.32
CA PRO A 410 2.23 12.81 29.28
C PRO A 410 3.75 13.16 29.20
N PRO A 411 4.21 14.27 29.81
CA PRO A 411 4.88 15.38 29.11
C PRO A 411 6.40 15.42 29.34
N VAL A 412 7.11 16.26 28.55
CA VAL A 412 7.94 17.40 29.04
C VAL A 412 8.43 18.31 27.88
N LEU A 413 7.83 19.50 27.81
CA LEU A 413 8.32 20.87 27.52
C LEU A 413 9.25 21.24 26.31
N PHE A 414 8.61 21.88 25.31
CA PHE A 414 8.86 23.16 24.58
C PHE A 414 10.27 23.66 24.17
N ARG A 415 10.44 24.05 22.88
CA ARG A 415 10.62 25.46 22.42
C ARG A 415 10.86 25.68 20.90
N SER A 416 10.02 26.55 20.32
CA SER A 416 10.23 27.62 19.30
C SER A 416 10.90 27.36 17.93
N ASP A 417 10.13 27.72 16.89
CA ASP A 417 10.43 28.19 15.51
C ASP A 417 11.88 28.51 15.13
N VAL A 418 12.25 28.19 13.87
CA VAL A 418 12.73 29.20 12.89
C VAL A 418 12.44 28.72 11.45
N THR A 419 11.43 29.32 10.82
CA THR A 419 11.28 29.39 9.36
C THR A 419 12.23 30.46 8.83
N VAL A 420 13.11 30.14 7.87
CA VAL A 420 13.87 31.17 7.15
C VAL A 420 13.32 31.26 5.73
N SER A 421 12.35 32.16 5.56
CA SER A 421 11.96 32.68 4.26
C SER A 421 13.11 33.52 3.70
N LEU A 422 13.60 33.17 2.52
CA LEU A 422 14.41 34.07 1.70
C LEU A 422 13.77 34.10 0.31
N ASN A 423 13.51 35.32 -0.16
CA ASN A 423 12.91 35.65 -1.45
C ASN A 423 13.49 34.80 -2.59
N GLU A 424 12.60 34.35 -3.48
CA GLU A 424 12.81 33.44 -4.64
C GLU A 424 12.82 31.94 -4.29
N GLY A 425 11.60 31.40 -4.14
CA GLY A 425 11.30 30.03 -3.72
C GLY A 425 11.80 28.92 -4.66
N ILE A 426 12.77 28.15 -4.14
CA ILE A 426 13.10 26.76 -4.45
C ILE A 426 13.59 26.13 -3.15
N GLU A 427 13.13 24.93 -2.82
CA GLU A 427 13.52 24.25 -1.59
C GLU A 427 13.78 22.75 -1.98
N VAL A 428 14.73 22.04 -1.35
CA VAL A 428 15.01 20.59 -1.60
C VAL A 428 15.23 19.89 -0.25
N VAL A 429 14.54 18.78 0.03
CA VAL A 429 14.80 17.92 1.22
C VAL A 429 15.71 16.76 0.82
N VAL A 430 16.81 16.55 1.55
CA VAL A 430 17.76 15.45 1.36
C VAL A 430 17.95 14.69 2.68
N ASN A 431 17.72 13.38 2.67
CA ASN A 431 18.04 12.49 3.79
C ASN A 431 19.56 12.15 3.77
N PRO A 432 20.31 12.31 4.89
CA PRO A 432 21.76 12.19 4.91
C PRO A 432 22.21 10.74 5.13
N PHE A 433 22.14 9.90 4.10
CA PHE A 433 22.94 8.66 3.98
C PHE A 433 23.04 8.16 2.52
N VAL A 434 23.41 9.05 1.58
CA VAL A 434 23.85 8.65 0.22
C VAL A 434 25.03 9.54 -0.19
N ASN A 435 26.19 9.32 0.43
CA ASN A 435 27.42 10.10 0.20
C ASN A 435 28.07 9.88 -1.19
N MET A 436 27.44 9.16 -2.13
CA MET A 436 28.16 8.73 -3.36
C MET A 436 27.34 8.55 -4.65
N LEU A 437 26.15 9.13 -4.81
CA LEU A 437 25.69 9.44 -6.18
C LEU A 437 26.16 10.80 -6.68
N ARG A 438 26.75 11.56 -5.75
CA ARG A 438 27.33 12.90 -5.89
C ARG A 438 28.69 12.97 -6.54
N LEU A 439 29.40 11.86 -6.71
CA LEU A 439 30.63 11.84 -7.49
C LEU A 439 30.32 11.27 -8.88
N ILE A 440 29.69 10.10 -9.00
CA ILE A 440 29.75 9.29 -10.23
C ILE A 440 28.46 9.09 -11.02
N VAL A 441 27.82 10.20 -11.38
CA VAL A 441 27.57 10.47 -12.82
C VAL A 441 28.80 11.16 -13.46
N LEU A 442 29.93 11.32 -12.72
CA LEU A 442 31.33 11.76 -13.04
C LEU A 442 31.87 11.45 -14.43
N HIS A 443 31.21 10.63 -15.24
CA HIS A 443 31.50 10.46 -16.64
C HIS A 443 30.12 10.28 -17.29
N ALA A 444 29.67 11.20 -18.14
CA ALA A 444 30.19 11.20 -19.49
C ALA A 444 30.38 9.74 -19.94
N MET A 445 29.28 9.04 -20.19
CA MET A 445 29.28 7.85 -21.05
C MET A 445 29.69 8.27 -22.47
N HIS A 446 30.96 8.64 -22.60
CA HIS A 446 31.68 9.13 -23.76
C HIS A 446 31.40 10.58 -24.19
N GLY A 447 32.32 11.47 -23.81
CA GLY A 447 32.76 12.55 -24.68
C GLY A 447 34.17 12.21 -25.17
N ASP A 448 34.26 11.93 -26.47
CA ASP A 448 35.43 12.04 -27.35
C ASP A 448 36.73 11.31 -26.98
N VAL A 449 36.92 10.14 -27.62
CA VAL A 449 38.27 9.75 -28.07
C VAL A 449 38.55 10.53 -29.35
N VAL A 450 39.21 11.68 -29.22
CA VAL A 450 40.06 12.24 -30.27
C VAL A 450 41.33 12.72 -29.59
N GLU A 451 42.34 11.86 -29.54
CA GLU A 451 43.72 12.31 -29.43
C GLU A 451 44.30 12.55 -30.84
N GLN A 452 45.14 13.57 -30.89
CA GLN A 452 45.65 14.34 -32.01
C GLN A 452 46.61 13.59 -32.98
N PRO A 453 46.93 14.21 -34.14
CA PRO A 453 47.90 13.66 -35.08
C PRO A 453 49.34 13.89 -34.59
N SER A 454 50.19 12.88 -34.78
CA SER A 454 51.64 13.05 -34.88
C SER A 454 52.26 11.95 -35.76
N SER A 455 52.24 12.20 -37.06
CA SER A 455 53.36 12.00 -38.00
C SER A 455 53.00 12.63 -39.34
#